data_AF-A6DI26-F1
#
_entry.id   AF-A6DI26-F1
#
_cell.length_a   1.000
_cell.length_b   1.000
_cell.length_c   1.000
_cell.angle_alpha   90.00
_cell.angle_beta   90.00
_cell.angle_gamma   90.00
#
_symmetry.space_group_name_H-M   'P 1'
#
loop_
_entity.id
_entity.type
_entity.pdbx_description
1 polymer ?
#
loop_
_entity_poly.entity_id
_entity_poly.type
_entity_poly.pdbx_seq_one_letter_code
_entity_poly.pdbx_strand_id
1 'polypeptide(L)'
;MTWDDRLGGGYDGRALTLQKMTNNNIKSHPLYECPLDARVRSNGRHTRSYSMNQKGGANSGSARGIVGTNSRRISEINQTSDTLLLMDYSSGSNQLGYTNRAIRKPSHLKNPDGNDEEFWTHGWGMANYMMVDGSARGLGFMQTFLGLKNPWENTNPANTMWDSYR
;
A
#
# COMPACT_ATOMS: atom_id res chain seq x y z
N MET A 1 1.67 0.68 -17.66
CA MET A 1 2.28 -0.37 -16.82
C MET A 1 2.28 0.05 -15.36
N THR A 2 1.56 -0.70 -14.55
CA THR A 2 1.42 -0.53 -13.10
C THR A 2 2.33 -1.50 -12.34
N TRP A 3 2.38 -1.39 -11.01
CA TRP A 3 3.10 -2.36 -10.17
C TRP A 3 2.47 -3.75 -10.27
N ASP A 4 1.14 -3.81 -10.25
CA ASP A 4 0.41 -5.07 -10.40
C ASP A 4 0.75 -5.72 -11.75
N ASP A 5 0.81 -4.95 -12.85
CA ASP A 5 1.17 -5.51 -14.16
C ASP A 5 2.55 -6.19 -14.15
N ARG A 6 3.51 -5.62 -13.43
CA ARG A 6 4.88 -6.19 -13.32
C ARG A 6 4.92 -7.50 -12.56
N LEU A 7 4.15 -7.62 -11.48
CA LEU A 7 3.99 -8.91 -10.80
C LEU A 7 3.30 -9.94 -11.73
N GLY A 8 2.37 -9.45 -12.54
CA GLY A 8 1.73 -10.20 -13.62
C GLY A 8 2.70 -10.90 -14.56
N GLY A 9 3.89 -10.34 -14.79
CA GLY A 9 4.88 -10.87 -15.70
C GLY A 9 5.51 -12.21 -15.31
N GLY A 10 5.25 -12.73 -14.10
CA GLY A 10 5.74 -14.05 -13.70
C GLY A 10 5.71 -14.36 -12.20
N TYR A 11 5.29 -13.43 -11.35
CA TYR A 11 5.32 -13.60 -9.89
C TYR A 11 3.98 -13.98 -9.29
N ASP A 12 2.87 -13.59 -9.93
CA ASP A 12 1.54 -13.79 -9.39
C ASP A 12 0.71 -14.86 -10.11
N GLY A 13 1.27 -15.53 -11.13
CA GLY A 13 0.59 -16.56 -11.91
C GLY A 13 -0.16 -16.10 -13.16
N ARG A 14 -0.27 -14.78 -13.43
CA ARG A 14 -0.94 -14.28 -14.65
C ARG A 14 -0.14 -14.49 -15.94
N ALA A 15 1.17 -14.67 -15.85
CA ALA A 15 2.09 -14.85 -16.99
C ALA A 15 1.89 -13.79 -18.12
N LEU A 16 1.87 -12.51 -17.73
CA LEU A 16 1.63 -11.40 -18.65
C LEU A 16 2.81 -11.15 -19.57
N THR A 17 2.52 -11.02 -20.86
CA THR A 17 3.51 -10.52 -21.82
C THR A 17 3.76 -9.03 -21.62
N LEU A 18 4.91 -8.53 -22.08
CA LEU A 18 5.24 -7.10 -22.03
C LEU A 18 4.15 -6.22 -22.64
N GLN A 19 3.59 -6.65 -23.78
CA GLN A 19 2.49 -5.96 -24.45
C GLN A 19 1.22 -5.90 -23.59
N LYS A 20 0.90 -6.99 -22.85
CA LYS A 20 -0.24 -7.00 -21.93
C LYS A 20 -0.01 -6.06 -20.74
N MET A 21 1.22 -6.01 -20.22
CA MET A 21 1.58 -5.10 -19.12
C MET A 21 1.54 -3.61 -19.52
N THR A 22 1.72 -3.29 -20.80
CA THR A 22 1.69 -1.89 -21.28
C THR A 22 0.32 -1.45 -21.77
N ASN A 23 -0.46 -2.34 -22.40
CA ASN A 23 -1.61 -1.96 -23.21
C ASN A 23 -2.96 -2.54 -22.73
N ASN A 24 -2.98 -3.46 -21.77
CA ASN A 24 -4.22 -4.04 -21.26
C ASN A 24 -4.34 -3.81 -19.75
N ASN A 25 -5.36 -3.06 -19.34
CA ASN A 25 -5.79 -3.02 -17.94
C ASN A 25 -6.41 -4.40 -17.62
N ILE A 26 -5.60 -5.32 -17.10
CA ILE A 26 -6.07 -6.66 -16.78
C ILE A 26 -7.01 -6.60 -15.59
N LYS A 27 -8.20 -7.15 -15.79
CA LYS A 27 -9.32 -6.89 -14.89
C LYS A 27 -9.41 -7.84 -13.71
N SER A 28 -8.72 -8.99 -13.65
CA SER A 28 -8.88 -9.96 -12.55
C SER A 28 -7.63 -10.80 -12.25
N HIS A 29 -7.37 -11.06 -10.96
CA HIS A 29 -6.51 -12.15 -10.46
C HIS A 29 -6.75 -12.40 -8.95
N PRO A 30 -6.81 -13.66 -8.47
CA PRO A 30 -7.11 -13.99 -7.06
C PRO A 30 -6.04 -13.58 -6.03
N LEU A 31 -4.81 -13.25 -6.47
CA LEU A 31 -3.68 -13.00 -5.55
C LEU A 31 -3.78 -11.66 -4.78
N TYR A 32 -4.75 -10.81 -5.10
CA TYR A 32 -4.76 -9.40 -4.70
C TYR A 32 -5.95 -8.97 -3.87
N GLU A 33 -6.79 -9.92 -3.52
CA GLU A 33 -8.01 -9.70 -2.78
C GLU A 33 -7.95 -10.46 -1.46
N CYS A 34 -8.24 -9.77 -0.35
CA CYS A 34 -8.47 -10.44 0.91
C CYS A 34 -9.73 -11.31 0.74
N PRO A 35 -9.70 -12.61 1.09
CA PRO A 35 -10.87 -13.49 0.94
C PRO A 35 -12.12 -13.02 1.69
N LEU A 36 -11.93 -12.17 2.70
CA LEU A 36 -12.98 -11.57 3.50
C LEU A 36 -13.46 -10.21 2.95
N ASP A 37 -12.88 -9.73 1.84
CA ASP A 37 -13.25 -8.45 1.24
C ASP A 37 -14.64 -8.51 0.59
N ALA A 38 -15.64 -8.04 1.32
CA ALA A 38 -17.04 -8.03 0.86
C ALA A 38 -17.45 -6.71 0.18
N ARG A 39 -16.51 -5.76 -0.07
CA ARG A 39 -16.89 -4.47 -0.65
C ARG A 39 -17.38 -4.64 -2.08
N VAL A 40 -18.52 -4.03 -2.39
CA VAL A 40 -19.02 -3.87 -3.76
C VAL A 40 -18.31 -2.67 -4.39
N ARG A 41 -17.51 -2.89 -5.44
CA ARG A 41 -16.74 -1.83 -6.11
C ARG A 41 -17.35 -1.40 -7.43
N SER A 42 -17.06 -0.16 -7.83
CA SER A 42 -17.65 0.46 -9.02
C SER A 42 -17.12 -0.14 -10.32
N ASN A 43 -17.99 -0.15 -11.34
CA ASN A 43 -17.65 -0.33 -12.76
C ASN A 43 -17.05 -1.69 -13.17
N GLY A 44 -17.33 -2.79 -12.45
CA GLY A 44 -16.97 -4.15 -12.87
C GLY A 44 -15.46 -4.40 -13.02
N ARG A 45 -14.64 -3.57 -12.38
CA ARG A 45 -13.19 -3.77 -12.27
C ARG A 45 -12.88 -4.39 -10.92
N HIS A 46 -12.02 -5.40 -10.90
CA HIS A 46 -11.53 -5.92 -9.63
C HIS A 46 -10.62 -4.88 -8.98
N THR A 47 -10.82 -4.70 -7.69
CA THR A 47 -9.93 -3.92 -6.85
C THR A 47 -9.05 -4.85 -6.05
N ARG A 48 -8.03 -4.26 -5.44
CA ARG A 48 -7.13 -4.95 -4.53
C ARG A 48 -7.40 -4.50 -3.10
N SER A 49 -7.06 -5.38 -2.16
CA SER A 49 -7.24 -5.18 -0.73
C SER A 49 -5.97 -4.70 -0.03
N TYR A 50 -4.95 -4.29 -0.79
CA TYR A 50 -3.72 -3.71 -0.27
C TYR A 50 -3.36 -2.39 -0.95
N SER A 51 -2.56 -1.60 -0.26
CA SER A 51 -1.99 -0.35 -0.74
C SER A 51 -0.49 -0.34 -0.57
N MET A 52 0.18 0.42 -1.44
CA MET A 52 1.60 0.72 -1.32
C MET A 52 1.83 2.03 -0.56
N ASN A 53 2.93 2.06 0.20
CA ASN A 53 3.37 3.24 0.92
C ASN A 53 3.80 4.38 -0.05
N GLN A 54 3.14 5.54 0.09
CA GLN A 54 3.29 6.70 -0.79
C GLN A 54 4.59 7.46 -0.55
N LYS A 55 5.39 7.60 -1.62
CA LYS A 55 6.53 8.51 -1.69
C LYS A 55 6.08 9.95 -1.85
N GLY A 56 6.79 10.84 -1.15
CA GLY A 56 6.80 12.28 -1.36
C GLY A 56 8.20 12.83 -1.08
N GLY A 57 8.33 14.16 -0.98
CA GLY A 57 9.61 14.78 -0.63
C GLY A 57 10.01 14.45 0.81
N ALA A 58 11.31 14.43 1.10
CA ALA A 58 11.82 14.29 2.48
C ALA A 58 11.38 15.46 3.42
N ASN A 59 10.66 16.45 2.90
CA ASN A 59 10.05 17.53 3.69
C ASN A 59 8.52 17.43 3.73
N SER A 60 7.89 16.57 2.92
CA SER A 60 6.45 16.34 3.01
C SER A 60 6.22 15.41 4.18
N GLY A 61 5.87 15.98 5.33
CA GLY A 61 5.72 15.27 6.61
C GLY A 61 4.72 14.13 6.66
N SER A 62 4.07 13.82 5.55
CA SER A 62 3.17 12.67 5.45
C SER A 62 3.43 11.77 4.24
N ALA A 63 4.23 12.15 3.24
CA ALA A 63 4.51 11.30 2.07
C ALA A 63 6.01 11.02 2.00
N ARG A 64 6.43 9.87 2.53
CA ARG A 64 7.84 9.54 2.78
C ARG A 64 8.21 8.11 2.36
N GLY A 65 7.24 7.40 1.78
CA GLY A 65 7.35 6.01 1.37
C GLY A 65 8.08 5.78 0.05
N ILE A 66 7.79 4.63 -0.57
CA ILE A 66 8.63 4.02 -1.59
C ILE A 66 8.09 4.28 -2.99
N VAL A 67 6.76 4.37 -3.15
CA VAL A 67 6.10 4.38 -4.45
C VAL A 67 5.56 5.76 -4.81
N GLY A 68 5.88 6.26 -6.00
CA GLY A 68 5.43 7.57 -6.50
C GLY A 68 5.93 7.84 -7.92
N THR A 69 6.05 9.11 -8.33
CA THR A 69 6.55 9.50 -9.66
C THR A 69 7.91 8.89 -9.98
N ASN A 70 8.78 8.76 -8.99
CA ASN A 70 10.04 8.03 -9.07
C ASN A 70 10.14 7.08 -7.87
N SER A 71 9.75 5.81 -8.02
CA SER A 71 9.86 4.84 -6.91
C SER A 71 11.31 4.62 -6.48
N ARG A 72 11.52 4.28 -5.20
CA ARG A 72 12.85 3.92 -4.67
C ARG A 72 13.22 2.49 -5.06
N ARG A 73 14.50 2.28 -5.35
CA ARG A 73 15.12 0.95 -5.41
C ARG A 73 15.37 0.45 -3.99
N ILE A 74 15.39 -0.87 -3.81
CA ILE A 74 15.72 -1.50 -2.52
C ILE A 74 17.07 -1.01 -1.98
N SER A 75 18.06 -0.82 -2.86
CA SER A 75 19.39 -0.29 -2.50
C SER A 75 19.40 1.15 -1.98
N GLU A 76 18.29 1.89 -2.10
CA GLU A 76 18.14 3.25 -1.59
C GLU A 76 17.40 3.31 -0.24
N ILE A 77 17.12 2.14 0.36
CA ILE A 77 16.33 2.00 1.59
C ILE A 77 17.25 1.39 2.65
N ASN A 78 17.59 2.14 3.70
CA ASN A 78 18.60 1.67 4.67
C ASN A 78 18.04 0.63 5.66
N GLN A 79 16.75 0.72 5.99
CA GLN A 79 16.09 -0.16 6.98
C GLN A 79 14.98 -0.97 6.34
N THR A 80 15.34 -1.88 5.43
CA THR A 80 14.38 -2.65 4.62
C THR A 80 13.43 -3.50 5.47
N SER A 81 13.88 -4.03 6.60
CA SER A 81 13.06 -4.82 7.53
C SER A 81 12.05 -4.00 8.32
N ASP A 82 12.26 -2.69 8.45
CA ASP A 82 11.42 -1.79 9.24
C ASP A 82 10.73 -0.72 8.37
N THR A 83 10.83 -0.82 7.04
CA THR A 83 10.16 0.07 6.10
C THR A 83 8.94 -0.62 5.51
N LEU A 84 7.78 0.01 5.61
CA LEU A 84 6.52 -0.48 5.04
C LEU A 84 6.56 -0.42 3.51
N LEU A 85 6.29 -1.56 2.88
CA LEU A 85 6.07 -1.70 1.43
C LEU A 85 4.58 -1.74 1.10
N LEU A 86 3.87 -2.74 1.64
CA LEU A 86 2.42 -2.93 1.45
C LEU A 86 1.70 -2.95 2.79
N MET A 87 0.42 -2.64 2.76
CA MET A 87 -0.48 -2.80 3.90
C MET A 87 -1.90 -3.08 3.44
N ASP A 88 -2.69 -3.69 4.31
CA ASP A 88 -4.11 -3.88 4.08
C ASP A 88 -4.82 -2.53 3.88
N TYR A 89 -5.53 -2.43 2.75
CA TYR A 89 -6.28 -1.24 2.38
C TYR A 89 -7.24 -1.54 1.22
N SER A 90 -8.55 -1.55 1.51
CA SER A 90 -9.58 -1.66 0.49
C SER A 90 -10.33 -0.35 0.35
N SER A 91 -10.10 0.34 -0.78
CA SER A 91 -10.94 1.44 -1.24
C SER A 91 -11.65 0.99 -2.50
N GLY A 92 -12.90 1.44 -2.69
CA GLY A 92 -13.64 1.18 -3.93
C GLY A 92 -12.94 1.71 -5.19
N SER A 93 -11.99 2.62 -5.02
CA SER A 93 -11.16 3.17 -6.10
C SER A 93 -9.83 2.44 -6.33
N ASN A 94 -9.51 1.45 -5.49
CA ASN A 94 -8.22 0.74 -5.48
C ASN A 94 -8.15 -0.36 -6.54
N GLN A 95 -8.16 -0.01 -7.81
CA GLN A 95 -8.31 -0.95 -8.92
C GLN A 95 -7.00 -1.67 -9.31
N LEU A 96 -7.10 -2.96 -9.64
CA LEU A 96 -6.00 -3.75 -10.19
C LEU A 96 -5.62 -3.25 -11.59
N GLY A 97 -4.31 -3.15 -11.88
CA GLY A 97 -3.82 -2.89 -13.24
C GLY A 97 -4.18 -1.51 -13.78
N TYR A 98 -4.70 -0.62 -12.92
CA TYR A 98 -5.00 0.77 -13.23
C TYR A 98 -4.10 1.67 -12.38
N THR A 99 -3.86 2.92 -12.83
CA THR A 99 -3.04 3.92 -12.14
C THR A 99 -3.10 3.70 -10.62
N ASN A 100 -1.94 3.59 -9.96
CA ASN A 100 -1.79 3.24 -8.55
C ASN A 100 -2.38 4.34 -7.63
N ARG A 101 -3.70 4.54 -7.74
CA ARG A 101 -4.47 5.67 -7.20
C ARG A 101 -4.65 5.58 -5.70
N ALA A 102 -4.40 4.41 -5.13
CA ALA A 102 -4.52 4.18 -3.72
C ALA A 102 -3.15 3.97 -3.06
N ILE A 103 -2.06 4.59 -3.54
CA ILE A 103 -0.89 4.75 -2.67
C ILE A 103 -1.30 5.58 -1.44
N ARG A 104 -0.80 5.21 -0.26
CA ARG A 104 -1.27 5.79 1.00
C ARG A 104 -0.14 6.31 1.85
N LYS A 105 -0.42 7.43 2.50
CA LYS A 105 0.34 7.98 3.61
C LYS A 105 -0.33 7.61 4.93
N PRO A 106 0.38 7.68 6.07
CA PRO A 106 -0.19 7.31 7.36
C PRO A 106 -1.50 8.04 7.67
N SER A 107 -1.63 9.32 7.33
CA SER A 107 -2.86 10.08 7.59
C SER A 107 -4.09 9.61 6.79
N HIS A 108 -3.91 8.83 5.71
CA HIS A 108 -5.01 8.26 4.93
C HIS A 108 -5.68 7.05 5.59
N LEU A 109 -5.16 6.55 6.70
CA LEU A 109 -5.73 5.39 7.40
C LEU A 109 -6.86 5.75 8.38
N LYS A 110 -7.12 7.04 8.65
CA LYS A 110 -8.20 7.53 9.56
C LYS A 110 -9.57 7.74 8.94
N ASN A 111 -9.77 7.32 7.70
CA ASN A 111 -11.11 7.19 7.13
C ASN A 111 -10.96 6.55 5.73
N PRO A 112 -10.85 5.21 5.62
CA PRO A 112 -10.79 4.54 4.33
C PRO A 112 -12.19 4.58 3.68
N ASP A 113 -12.57 5.73 3.13
CA ASP A 113 -13.80 5.96 2.37
C ASP A 113 -15.04 5.32 3.02
N GLY A 114 -15.44 5.78 4.22
CA GLY A 114 -16.81 5.55 4.75
C GLY A 114 -16.98 4.51 5.88
N ASN A 115 -16.30 4.67 7.02
CA ASN A 115 -16.54 3.92 8.28
C ASN A 115 -16.13 2.44 8.35
N ASP A 116 -15.37 1.93 7.38
CA ASP A 116 -14.95 0.51 7.32
C ASP A 116 -13.60 0.23 8.03
N GLU A 117 -13.16 1.14 8.90
CA GLU A 117 -11.91 1.01 9.66
C GLU A 117 -11.90 -0.26 10.50
N GLU A 118 -13.03 -0.62 11.09
CA GLU A 118 -13.11 -1.76 12.00
C GLU A 118 -12.76 -3.08 11.30
N PHE A 119 -13.18 -3.28 10.05
CA PHE A 119 -12.85 -4.52 9.34
C PHE A 119 -11.38 -4.55 8.88
N TRP A 120 -10.90 -3.47 8.24
CA TRP A 120 -9.54 -3.40 7.68
C TRP A 120 -8.45 -3.18 8.71
N THR A 121 -8.84 -2.69 9.88
CA THR A 121 -7.96 -2.58 11.04
C THR A 121 -8.24 -3.66 12.10
N HIS A 122 -8.91 -4.74 11.70
CA HIS A 122 -9.16 -5.92 12.54
C HIS A 122 -9.70 -5.58 13.95
N GLY A 123 -10.63 -4.62 14.02
CA GLY A 123 -11.35 -4.16 15.21
C GLY A 123 -10.61 -3.16 16.09
N TRP A 124 -9.27 -3.12 16.01
CA TRP A 124 -8.43 -2.48 17.02
C TRP A 124 -7.32 -1.59 16.44
N GLY A 125 -7.43 -1.16 15.19
CA GLY A 125 -6.34 -0.41 14.56
C GLY A 125 -5.18 -1.31 14.10
N MET A 126 -5.36 -2.63 14.02
CA MET A 126 -4.34 -3.60 13.60
C MET A 126 -4.45 -3.92 12.11
N ALA A 127 -3.33 -3.90 11.39
CA ALA A 127 -3.30 -4.29 9.98
C ALA A 127 -2.11 -5.22 9.71
N ASN A 128 -2.18 -5.98 8.62
CA ASN A 128 -1.01 -6.68 8.12
C ASN A 128 -0.19 -5.75 7.25
N TYR A 129 1.12 -5.79 7.48
CA TYR A 129 2.11 -5.01 6.77
C TYR A 129 3.13 -5.94 6.14
N MET A 130 3.46 -5.68 4.89
CA MET A 130 4.64 -6.25 4.23
C MET A 130 5.77 -5.23 4.26
N MET A 131 6.94 -5.66 4.71
CA MET A 131 8.15 -4.87 4.76
C MET A 131 8.92 -4.98 3.43
N VAL A 132 9.88 -4.08 3.21
CA VAL A 132 10.67 -4.06 1.97
C VAL A 132 11.55 -5.29 1.79
N ASP A 133 12.00 -5.90 2.89
CA ASP A 133 12.76 -7.15 2.86
C ASP A 133 11.90 -8.39 2.54
N GLY A 134 10.59 -8.24 2.40
CA GLY A 134 9.64 -9.32 2.14
C GLY A 134 9.07 -9.97 3.40
N SER A 135 9.49 -9.55 4.60
CA SER A 135 8.86 -10.00 5.84
C SER A 135 7.45 -9.42 6.00
N ALA A 136 6.56 -10.16 6.64
CA ALA A 136 5.20 -9.72 6.98
C ALA A 136 5.06 -9.57 8.49
N ARG A 137 4.36 -8.52 8.95
CA ARG A 137 4.09 -8.27 10.37
C ARG A 137 2.65 -7.81 10.57
N GLY A 138 1.97 -8.38 11.56
CA GLY A 138 0.75 -7.80 12.12
C GLY A 138 1.12 -6.73 13.12
N LEU A 139 0.72 -5.48 12.88
CA LEU A 139 1.03 -4.35 13.76
C LEU A 139 -0.23 -3.51 13.99
N GLY A 140 -0.34 -2.96 15.19
CA GLY A 140 -1.18 -1.79 15.43
C GLY A 140 -0.65 -0.61 14.64
N PHE A 141 -1.53 0.16 14.01
CA PHE A 141 -1.20 1.34 13.22
C PHE A 141 -0.29 2.31 14.01
N MET A 142 -0.56 2.49 15.30
CA MET A 142 0.26 3.33 16.18
C MET A 142 1.68 2.80 16.39
N GLN A 143 1.91 1.48 16.32
CA GLN A 143 3.25 0.90 16.43
C GLN A 143 4.13 1.29 15.23
N THR A 144 3.54 1.58 14.06
CA THR A 144 4.29 2.01 12.87
C THR A 144 4.95 3.39 13.04
N PHE A 145 4.59 4.13 14.09
CA PHE A 145 5.20 5.41 14.45
C PHE A 145 6.35 5.29 15.46
N LEU A 146 6.68 4.08 15.94
CA LEU A 146 7.85 3.84 16.79
C LEU A 146 7.89 4.72 18.06
N GLY A 147 6.73 4.92 18.70
CA GLY A 147 6.58 5.75 19.90
C GLY A 147 6.44 7.25 19.64
N LEU A 148 6.44 7.68 18.38
CA LEU A 148 6.17 9.07 17.99
C LEU A 148 4.67 9.37 18.00
N LYS A 149 4.33 10.67 18.09
CA LYS A 149 2.95 11.14 17.96
C LYS A 149 2.35 10.72 16.61
N ASN A 150 1.06 10.40 16.64
CA ASN A 150 0.30 9.99 15.47
C ASN A 150 0.28 11.10 14.39
N PRO A 151 -0.07 10.78 13.14
CA PRO A 151 0.06 11.70 12.01
C PRO A 151 -1.02 12.80 11.99
N TRP A 152 -1.94 12.79 12.96
CA TRP A 152 -2.99 13.79 13.12
C TRP A 152 -2.66 14.79 14.23
N GLU A 153 -1.78 14.43 15.14
CA GLU A 153 -1.22 15.29 16.20
C GLU A 153 0.20 15.77 15.89
N ASN A 154 0.84 15.16 14.90
CA ASN A 154 2.13 15.56 14.36
C ASN A 154 1.96 15.78 12.85
N THR A 155 2.18 17.02 12.39
CA THR A 155 2.11 17.36 10.97
C THR A 155 3.32 16.87 10.17
N ASN A 156 4.37 16.38 10.87
CA ASN A 156 5.58 15.87 10.27
C ASN A 156 6.24 14.73 11.10
N PRO A 157 5.57 13.58 11.31
CA PRO A 157 6.23 12.41 11.85
C PRO A 157 7.28 11.94 10.85
N ALA A 158 8.55 12.05 11.25
CA ALA A 158 9.70 11.50 10.55
C ALA A 158 10.38 10.46 11.45
N ASN A 159 11.19 9.60 10.86
CA ASN A 159 11.81 8.43 11.48
C ASN A 159 10.78 7.38 11.91
N THR A 160 9.77 7.15 11.08
CA THR A 160 8.75 6.10 11.27
C THR A 160 8.96 4.94 10.29
N MET A 161 8.18 3.87 10.42
CA MET A 161 8.20 2.76 9.46
C MET A 161 7.69 3.17 8.06
N TRP A 162 7.07 4.35 7.94
CA TRP A 162 6.60 4.89 6.67
C TRP A 162 7.70 5.54 5.82
N ASP A 163 8.90 5.70 6.39
CA ASP A 163 9.96 6.51 5.80
C ASP A 163 10.98 5.63 5.09
N SER A 164 11.04 5.74 3.76
CA SER A 164 11.96 4.94 2.95
C SER A 164 13.42 5.36 3.05
N TYR A 165 13.73 6.47 3.71
CA TYR A 165 15.07 7.05 3.81
C TYR A 165 15.62 7.05 5.25
N ARG A 166 14.89 6.45 6.19
CA ARG A 166 15.33 6.28 7.58
C ARG A 166 16.66 5.52 7.66
#